data_AF-A0A0G0DJU0-F1
#
_entry.id   AF-A0A0G0DJU0-F1
#
_cell.length_a   1.000
_cell.length_b   1.000
_cell.length_c   1.000
_cell.angle_alpha   90.00
_cell.angle_beta   90.00
_cell.angle_gamma   90.00
#
_symmetry.space_group_name_H-M   'P 1'
#
loop_
_entity.id
_entity.type
_entity.pdbx_description
1 polymer ?
#
loop_
_entity_poly.entity_id
_entity_poly.type
_entity_poly.pdbx_seq_one_letter_code
_entity_poly.pdbx_strand_id
1 'polypeptide(L)'
;MKTQLPKLPNKITVDIKKGETGRYLAYLPKYDVFTEASNPAHLFFQVNDLIYTFFDIPKKYQSQVFFIPPVAVREQLSQVDGVKLADVQFQTVYSPLLLKDLHLNYV
;
A
#
# COMPACT_ATOMS: atom_id res chain seq x y z
N MET A 1 2.30 -21.26 18.28
CA MET A 1 3.63 -20.62 18.33
C MET A 1 3.52 -19.20 17.82
N LYS A 2 3.81 -18.18 18.63
CA LYS A 2 3.98 -16.80 18.14
C LYS A 2 5.30 -16.78 17.37
N THR A 3 5.25 -16.74 16.05
CA THR A 3 6.45 -16.52 15.23
C THR A 3 6.86 -15.07 15.40
N GLN A 4 7.67 -14.78 16.41
CA GLN A 4 8.19 -13.44 16.63
C GLN A 4 9.19 -13.16 15.52
N LEU A 5 8.88 -12.23 14.62
CA LEU A 5 9.81 -11.77 13.59
C LEU A 5 10.98 -11.10 14.31
N PRO A 6 12.18 -11.70 14.37
CA PRO A 6 13.21 -11.31 15.33
C PRO A 6 13.73 -9.88 15.15
N LYS A 7 13.52 -9.29 13.95
CA LYS A 7 13.94 -7.94 13.60
C LYS A 7 12.84 -6.88 13.72
N LEU A 8 11.58 -7.28 13.81
CA LEU A 8 10.47 -6.32 13.82
C LEU A 8 10.21 -5.81 15.25
N PRO A 9 10.32 -4.50 15.51
CA PRO A 9 9.99 -3.94 16.82
C PRO A 9 8.49 -4.07 17.11
N ASN A 10 8.13 -4.09 18.40
CA ASN A 10 6.73 -4.08 18.84
C ASN A 10 5.97 -2.81 18.43
N LYS A 11 6.68 -1.70 18.24
CA LYS A 11 6.13 -0.38 17.86
C LYS A 11 7.10 0.33 16.93
N ILE A 12 6.55 0.96 15.89
CA ILE A 12 7.27 1.83 14.95
C ILE A 12 6.57 3.19 14.99
N THR A 13 7.33 4.25 15.22
CA THR A 13 6.85 5.63 15.06
C THR A 13 6.99 6.02 13.60
N VAL A 14 5.93 6.59 13.03
CA VAL A 14 5.91 7.10 11.66
C VAL A 14 5.38 8.53 11.71
N ASP A 15 6.22 9.48 11.33
CA ASP A 15 5.85 10.88 11.20
C ASP A 15 5.37 11.14 9.78
N ILE A 16 4.15 11.64 9.62
CA ILE A 16 3.57 11.94 8.30
C ILE A 16 3.38 13.44 8.16
N LYS A 17 3.86 13.99 7.05
CA LYS A 17 3.64 15.40 6.69
C LYS A 17 3.28 15.56 5.22
N LYS A 18 2.48 16.59 4.91
CA LYS A 18 2.33 17.08 3.53
C LYS A 18 3.45 18.09 3.28
N GLY A 19 4.27 17.84 2.27
CA GLY A 19 5.33 18.73 1.82
C GLY A 19 4.78 19.89 0.98
N GLU A 20 5.59 20.94 0.83
CA GLU A 20 5.24 22.16 0.09
C GLU A 20 4.95 21.90 -1.40
N THR A 21 5.51 20.83 -1.96
CA THR A 21 5.33 20.40 -3.34
C THR A 21 4.04 19.60 -3.59
N GLY A 22 3.18 19.47 -2.57
CA GLY A 22 1.97 18.65 -2.62
C GLY A 22 2.22 17.15 -2.45
N ARG A 23 3.48 16.72 -2.35
CA ARG A 23 3.86 15.34 -2.02
C ARG A 23 3.69 15.08 -0.53
N TYR A 24 3.34 13.85 -0.20
CA TYR A 24 3.28 13.38 1.18
C TYR A 24 4.57 12.66 1.52
N LEU A 25 5.09 12.88 2.72
CA LEU A 25 6.30 12.25 3.23
C LEU A 25 5.98 11.50 4.51
N ALA A 26 6.49 10.27 4.62
CA ALA A 26 6.46 9.47 5.83
C ALA A 26 7.89 9.17 6.27
N TYR A 27 8.21 9.49 7.53
CA TYR A 27 9.54 9.36 8.11
C TYR A 27 9.51 8.42 9.32
N LEU A 28 10.47 7.51 9.40
CA LEU A 28 10.67 6.60 10.52
C LEU A 28 11.89 7.06 11.33
N PRO A 29 11.72 7.97 12.31
CA PRO A 29 12.84 8.70 12.92
C PRO A 29 13.89 7.84 13.60
N LYS A 30 13.48 6.71 14.20
CA LYS A 30 14.41 5.80 14.88
C LYS A 30 15.40 5.12 13.92
N TYR A 31 15.05 5.06 12.63
CA TYR A 31 15.78 4.31 11.62
C TYR A 31 16.41 5.21 10.55
N ASP A 32 16.15 6.52 10.63
CA ASP A 32 16.60 7.52 9.66
C ASP A 32 16.26 7.14 8.20
N VAL A 33 15.04 6.66 7.99
CA VAL A 33 14.52 6.30 6.66
C VAL A 33 13.19 6.98 6.40
N PHE A 34 12.95 7.35 5.14
CA PHE A 34 11.72 7.99 4.71
C PHE A 34 11.24 7.44 3.37
N THR A 35 9.98 7.72 3.06
CA THR A 35 9.36 7.45 1.76
C THR A 35 8.35 8.55 1.43
N GLU A 36 7.97 8.67 0.17
CA GLU A 36 7.11 9.75 -0.30
C GLU A 36 6.19 9.35 -1.45
N ALA A 37 5.01 9.96 -1.49
CA ALA A 37 4.02 9.69 -2.53
C ALA A 37 3.24 10.93 -2.93
N SER A 38 2.64 10.90 -4.12
CA SER A 38 1.79 11.99 -4.64
C SER A 38 0.38 12.03 -4.03
N ASN A 39 -0.04 10.98 -3.32
CA ASN A 39 -1.35 10.93 -2.67
C ASN A 39 -1.29 10.08 -1.38
N PRO A 40 -2.23 10.28 -0.43
CA PRO A 40 -2.22 9.59 0.85
C PRO A 40 -2.33 8.06 0.73
N ALA A 41 -3.16 7.55 -0.18
CA ALA A 41 -3.35 6.11 -0.33
C ALA A 41 -2.05 5.42 -0.75
N HIS A 42 -1.35 6.00 -1.73
CA HIS A 42 -0.06 5.49 -2.18
C HIS A 42 1.02 5.62 -1.11
N LEU A 43 1.00 6.68 -0.29
CA LEU A 43 1.94 6.82 0.83
C LEU A 43 1.82 5.63 1.79
N PHE A 44 0.62 5.19 2.12
CA PHE A 44 0.42 4.08 3.05
C PHE A 44 0.97 2.77 2.48
N PHE A 45 0.80 2.52 1.17
CA PHE A 45 1.43 1.37 0.52
C PHE A 45 2.96 1.45 0.58
N GLN A 46 3.53 2.63 0.32
CA GLN A 46 4.99 2.80 0.36
C GLN A 46 5.58 2.69 1.77
N VAL A 47 4.86 3.14 2.81
CA VAL A 47 5.29 2.93 4.20
C VAL A 47 5.37 1.45 4.53
N ASN A 48 4.39 0.67 4.08
CA ASN A 48 4.42 -0.78 4.25
C ASN A 48 5.58 -1.43 3.49
N ASP A 49 5.80 -1.04 2.24
CA ASP A 49 6.93 -1.53 1.43
C ASP A 49 8.30 -1.19 2.07
N LEU A 50 8.44 0.03 2.61
CA LEU A 50 9.61 0.47 3.37
C LEU A 50 9.83 -0.39 4.62
N ILE A 51 8.78 -0.64 5.42
CA ILE A 51 8.86 -1.50 6.62
C ILE A 51 9.24 -2.93 6.22
N TYR A 52 8.65 -3.48 5.16
CA TYR A 52 8.94 -4.84 4.71
C TYR A 52 10.37 -4.99 4.25
N THR A 53 10.85 -4.03 3.47
CA THR A 53 12.21 -4.01 2.96
C THR A 53 13.21 -3.80 4.08
N PHE A 54 12.98 -2.84 4.98
CA PHE A 54 13.92 -2.50 6.04
C PHE A 54 14.09 -3.61 7.08
N PHE A 55 13.01 -4.34 7.41
CA PHE A 55 13.03 -5.42 8.40
C PHE A 55 13.12 -6.83 7.80
N ASP A 56 13.35 -6.94 6.48
CA ASP A 56 13.38 -8.20 5.74
C ASP A 56 12.13 -9.08 5.99
N ILE A 57 10.93 -8.49 6.01
CA ILE A 57 9.71 -9.23 6.35
C ILE A 57 9.33 -10.19 5.22
N PRO A 58 9.31 -11.52 5.47
CA PRO A 58 8.94 -12.49 4.43
C PRO A 58 7.50 -12.29 3.95
N LYS A 59 7.26 -12.46 2.64
CA LYS A 59 5.93 -12.27 2.00
C LYS A 59 4.76 -12.94 2.74
N LYS A 60 4.97 -14.14 3.29
CA LYS A 60 3.95 -14.89 4.04
C LYS A 60 3.45 -14.21 5.32
N TYR A 61 4.18 -13.22 5.83
CA TYR A 61 3.83 -12.46 7.04
C TYR A 61 3.35 -11.03 6.76
N GLN A 62 3.47 -10.53 5.51
CA GLN A 62 3.10 -9.16 5.16
C GLN A 62 1.58 -8.89 5.31
N SER A 63 0.73 -9.92 5.25
CA SER A 63 -0.70 -9.76 5.56
C SER A 63 -1.01 -9.64 7.05
N GLN A 64 -0.05 -9.95 7.93
CA GLN A 64 -0.19 -9.93 9.39
C GLN A 64 0.47 -8.70 10.03
N VAL A 65 1.42 -8.10 9.32
CA VAL A 65 2.14 -6.90 9.74
C VAL A 65 1.85 -5.83 8.72
N PHE A 66 0.91 -4.93 9.01
CA PHE A 66 0.58 -3.84 8.11
C PHE A 66 0.35 -2.55 8.91
N PHE A 67 0.94 -1.46 8.44
CA PHE A 67 0.75 -0.12 8.95
C PHE A 67 -0.54 0.48 8.38
N ILE A 68 -1.47 0.84 9.28
CA ILE A 68 -2.67 1.63 8.96
C ILE A 68 -2.69 2.82 9.93
N PRO A 69 -2.63 4.07 9.43
CA PRO A 69 -2.80 5.22 10.30
C PRO A 69 -4.20 5.23 10.95
N PRO A 70 -4.33 5.78 12.17
CA PRO A 70 -5.64 6.03 12.79
C PRO A 70 -6.60 6.78 11.86
N VAL A 71 -7.91 6.57 12.03
CA VAL A 71 -8.96 7.23 11.23
C VAL A 71 -8.76 8.75 11.15
N ALA A 72 -8.55 9.41 12.29
CA ALA A 72 -8.33 10.86 12.34
C ALA A 72 -7.14 11.34 11.48
N VAL A 73 -6.05 10.57 11.44
CA VAL A 73 -4.88 10.89 10.60
C VAL A 73 -5.22 10.72 9.13
N ARG A 74 -5.93 9.66 8.77
CA ARG A 74 -6.38 9.44 7.37
C ARG A 74 -7.32 10.53 6.91
N GLU A 75 -8.25 10.97 7.76
CA GLU A 75 -9.17 12.07 7.49
C GLU A 75 -8.40 13.38 7.26
N GLN A 76 -7.46 13.74 8.14
CA GLN A 76 -6.61 14.92 7.98
C GLN A 76 -5.82 14.91 6.66
N LEU A 77 -5.25 13.77 6.28
CA LEU A 77 -4.49 13.63 5.03
C LEU A 77 -5.39 13.66 3.77
N SER A 78 -6.67 13.28 3.92
CA SER A 78 -7.66 13.25 2.85
C SER A 78 -8.30 14.61 2.53
N GLN A 79 -8.06 15.65 3.34
CA GLN A 79 -8.64 16.99 3.13
C GLN A 79 -7.93 17.77 2.00
N VAL A 80 -7.91 17.20 0.77
CA VAL A 80 -7.48 17.80 -0.53
C VAL A 80 -5.96 17.59 -0.81
N ASP A 81 -5.51 16.95 -1.89
CA ASP A 81 -5.71 17.23 -3.34
C ASP A 81 -6.24 16.04 -4.17
N GLY A 82 -7.18 16.33 -5.06
CA GLY A 82 -8.06 15.35 -5.69
C GLY A 82 -7.56 14.66 -6.95
N VAL A 83 -8.09 13.46 -7.18
CA VAL A 83 -8.52 13.00 -8.51
C VAL A 83 -9.84 12.25 -8.32
N LYS A 84 -10.91 12.75 -8.94
CA LYS A 84 -12.06 11.91 -9.26
C LYS A 84 -11.57 10.83 -10.22
N LEU A 85 -11.57 9.57 -9.79
CA LEU A 85 -11.54 8.48 -10.76
C LEU A 85 -12.83 8.57 -11.57
N ALA A 86 -12.73 8.79 -12.89
CA ALA A 86 -13.80 8.37 -13.78
C ALA A 86 -13.88 6.84 -13.74
N ASP A 87 -15.10 6.30 -13.85
CA ASP A 87 -15.39 4.88 -13.63
C ASP A 87 -14.40 3.97 -14.36
N VAL A 88 -13.66 3.17 -13.57
CA VAL A 88 -12.86 2.08 -14.13
C VAL A 88 -13.81 0.92 -14.43
N GLN A 89 -14.23 0.78 -15.69
CA GLN A 89 -14.81 -0.49 -16.15
C GLN A 89 -13.68 -1.52 -16.24
N PHE A 90 -13.56 -2.35 -15.22
CA PHE A 90 -12.77 -3.56 -15.34
C PHE A 90 -13.52 -4.54 -16.25
N GLN A 91 -13.11 -4.64 -17.51
CA GLN A 91 -13.42 -5.84 -18.31
C GLN A 91 -12.53 -6.97 -17.81
N THR A 92 -12.84 -7.53 -16.65
CA THR A 92 -12.32 -8.85 -16.28
C THR A 92 -13.07 -9.87 -17.13
N VAL A 93 -12.50 -10.24 -18.28
CA VAL A 93 -12.88 -11.50 -18.91
C VAL A 93 -11.68 -12.42 -18.86
N TYR A 94 -11.56 -13.13 -17.75
CA TYR A 94 -10.85 -14.40 -17.76
C TYR A 94 -11.76 -15.48 -17.18
N SER A 95 -12.57 -16.06 -18.07
CA SER A 95 -13.25 -17.32 -17.83
C SER A 95 -12.54 -18.39 -18.67
N PRO A 96 -12.00 -19.46 -18.05
CA PRO A 96 -11.47 -20.61 -18.78
C PRO A 96 -12.51 -21.32 -19.66
N LEU A 97 -13.82 -21.07 -19.45
CA LEU A 97 -14.90 -21.62 -20.29
C LEU A 97 -15.04 -20.89 -21.64
N LEU A 98 -14.63 -19.63 -21.74
CA LEU A 98 -14.68 -18.85 -22.98
C LEU A 98 -13.65 -19.29 -24.03
N LEU A 99 -12.60 -20.01 -23.61
CA LEU A 99 -11.60 -20.59 -24.51
C LEU A 99 -12.11 -21.83 -25.27
N LYS A 100 -13.12 -22.54 -24.76
CA LYS A 100 -13.70 -23.70 -25.46
C LYS A 100 -14.60 -23.28 -26.63
N ASP A 101 -15.29 -22.14 -26.52
CA ASP A 101 -16.19 -21.65 -27.57
C ASP A 101 -15.46 -20.94 -28.72
N LEU A 102 -14.21 -20.52 -28.51
CA LEU A 102 -13.39 -19.87 -29.55
C LEU A 102 -12.73 -20.85 -30.53
N HIS A 103 -12.68 -22.15 -30.22
CA HIS A 103 -12.13 -23.18 -31.11
C HIS A 103 -13.19 -23.94 -31.93
N LEU A 104 -14.48 -23.59 -31.82
CA LEU A 104 -15.56 -24.31 -32.50
C LEU A 104 -16.17 -23.57 -33.70
N ASN A 105 -15.71 -22.35 -34.03
CA ASN A 105 -16.29 -21.56 -35.14
C ASN A 105 -15.26 -21.16 -36.22
N TYR A 106 -14.35 -22.08 -36.58
CA TYR A 106 -13.62 -22.05 -37.85
C TYR A 106 -13.65 -23.44 -38.48
N VAL A 107 -14.83 -23.80 -39.02
CA VAL A 107 -14.99 -24.68 -40.19
C VAL A 107 -16.07 -24.06 -41.07
#